data_AF-A0A954ID84-F1
#
_entry.id   AF-A0A954ID84-F1
#
_cell.length_a   1.000
_cell.length_b   1.000
_cell.length_c   1.000
_cell.angle_alpha   90.00
_cell.angle_beta   90.00
_cell.angle_gamma   90.00
#
_symmetry.space_group_name_H-M   'P 1'
#
loop_
_entity.id
_entity.type
_entity.pdbx_description
1 polymer ?
#
loop_
_entity_poly.entity_id
_entity_poly.type
_entity_poly.pdbx_seq_one_letter_code
_entity_poly.pdbx_strand_id
1 'polypeptide(L)'
;MTPGDTELQARLISYDLAERMQDRAPEIFDISRESQETQELYGIGTQPTDDYGRRCLLARRLVENGVRFVCCVSGGGPGNMQWDAHADIEENHLRKASETDQPVAGLIKDLKQRGLLDETLVL
;
A
#
# COMPACT_ATOMS: atom_id res chain seq x y z
N MET A 1 -29.74 29.65 8.75
CA MET A 1 -29.35 28.70 7.70
C MET A 1 -30.37 28.82 6.58
N THR A 2 -29.92 29.26 5.41
CA THR A 2 -30.74 29.31 4.19
C THR A 2 -31.01 27.86 3.72
N PRO A 3 -32.27 27.42 3.60
CA PRO A 3 -32.59 26.13 3.03
C PRO A 3 -32.06 26.07 1.58
N GLY A 4 -31.20 25.09 1.27
CA GLY A 4 -30.70 24.87 -0.10
C GLY A 4 -29.31 25.41 -0.42
N ASP A 5 -28.52 25.87 0.56
CA ASP A 5 -27.11 26.21 0.33
C ASP A 5 -26.26 24.93 0.17
N THR A 6 -26.32 24.35 -1.02
CA THR A 6 -25.62 23.11 -1.40
C THR A 6 -24.11 23.26 -1.35
N GLU A 7 -23.58 24.47 -1.53
CA GLU A 7 -22.14 24.74 -1.51
C GLU A 7 -21.59 24.68 -0.08
N LEU A 8 -22.30 25.26 0.88
CA LEU A 8 -21.95 25.14 2.30
C LEU A 8 -22.05 23.68 2.77
N GLN A 9 -23.09 22.96 2.37
CA GLN A 9 -23.25 21.52 2.69
C GLN A 9 -22.12 20.68 2.11
N ALA A 10 -21.72 20.91 0.85
CA ALA A 10 -20.60 20.22 0.24
C ALA A 10 -19.28 20.46 0.99
N ARG A 11 -19.03 21.69 1.46
CA ARG A 11 -17.85 22.01 2.30
C ARG A 11 -17.89 21.30 3.64
N LEU A 12 -19.03 21.28 4.32
CA LEU A 12 -19.19 20.58 5.60
C LEU A 12 -18.94 19.07 5.45
N ILE A 13 -19.47 18.43 4.39
CA ILE A 13 -19.21 17.02 4.10
C ILE A 13 -17.72 16.77 3.82
N SER A 14 -17.07 17.67 3.09
CA SER A 14 -15.64 17.55 2.81
C SER A 14 -14.79 17.68 4.07
N TYR A 15 -15.16 18.58 5.00
CA TYR A 15 -14.48 18.74 6.27
C TYR A 15 -14.71 17.56 7.22
N ASP A 16 -15.93 17.05 7.32
CA ASP A 16 -16.24 15.84 8.11
C ASP A 16 -15.51 14.60 7.55
N LEU A 17 -15.41 14.48 6.22
CA LEU A 17 -14.58 13.44 5.61
C LEU A 17 -13.10 13.61 5.97
N ALA A 18 -12.57 14.83 5.87
CA ALA A 18 -11.17 15.12 6.21
C ALA A 18 -10.86 14.84 7.69
N GLU A 19 -11.76 15.20 8.61
CA GLU A 19 -11.67 14.90 10.04
C GLU A 19 -11.64 13.38 10.27
N ARG A 20 -12.58 12.63 9.68
CA ARG A 20 -12.59 11.16 9.80
C ARG A 20 -11.33 10.51 9.23
N MET A 21 -10.78 11.04 8.15
CA MET A 21 -9.51 10.59 7.60
C MET A 21 -8.36 10.88 8.57
N GLN A 22 -8.32 12.06 9.20
CA GLN A 22 -7.29 12.42 10.17
C GLN A 22 -7.31 11.52 11.42
N ASP A 23 -8.49 11.13 11.89
CA ASP A 23 -8.64 10.26 13.05
C ASP A 23 -8.28 8.80 12.76
N ARG A 24 -8.67 8.27 11.59
CA ARG A 24 -8.48 6.84 11.25
C ARG A 24 -7.18 6.53 10.53
N ALA A 25 -6.60 7.49 9.81
CA ALA A 25 -5.36 7.25 9.08
C ALA A 25 -4.21 6.77 9.99
N PRO A 26 -3.89 7.40 11.13
CA PRO A 26 -2.69 7.06 11.91
C PRO A 26 -2.63 5.58 12.31
N GLU A 27 -3.78 5.00 12.68
CA GLU A 27 -3.85 3.58 13.05
C GLU A 27 -3.61 2.66 11.84
N ILE A 28 -4.10 3.01 10.66
CA ILE A 28 -3.93 2.20 9.44
C ILE A 28 -2.48 2.24 8.96
N PHE A 29 -1.82 3.40 9.06
CA PHE A 29 -0.42 3.59 8.63
C PHE A 29 0.62 3.07 9.63
N ASP A 30 0.23 2.77 10.88
CA ASP A 30 1.12 2.18 11.89
C ASP A 30 1.29 0.66 11.69
N ILE A 31 2.15 0.32 10.73
CA ILE A 31 2.54 -1.07 10.43
C ILE A 31 3.46 -1.70 11.50
N SER A 32 3.97 -0.91 12.45
CA SER A 32 4.86 -1.42 13.50
C SER A 32 4.14 -2.37 14.48
N ARG A 33 2.81 -2.33 14.48
CA ARG A 33 1.95 -3.20 15.30
C ARG A 33 1.76 -4.61 14.74
N GLU A 34 2.26 -4.88 13.54
CA GLU A 34 2.17 -6.21 12.93
C GLU A 34 3.17 -7.18 13.57
N SER A 35 2.79 -8.46 13.64
CA SER A 35 3.66 -9.48 14.21
C SER A 35 4.98 -9.60 13.44
N GLN A 36 6.01 -10.11 14.11
CA GLN A 36 7.30 -10.36 13.46
C GLN A 36 7.16 -11.32 12.28
N GLU A 37 6.35 -12.37 12.42
CA GLU A 37 6.05 -13.31 11.32
C GLU A 37 5.44 -12.61 10.10
N THR A 38 4.50 -11.68 10.32
CA THR A 38 3.96 -10.87 9.23
C THR A 38 5.06 -10.01 8.62
N GLN A 39 5.87 -9.33 9.42
CA GLN A 39 6.96 -8.49 8.87
C GLN A 39 7.95 -9.32 8.03
N GLU A 40 8.31 -10.51 8.48
CA GLU A 40 9.18 -11.45 7.77
C GLU A 40 8.54 -11.96 6.47
N LEU A 41 7.23 -12.25 6.46
CA LEU A 41 6.50 -12.66 5.26
C LEU A 41 6.66 -11.63 4.12
N TYR A 42 6.62 -10.34 4.45
CA TYR A 42 6.81 -9.25 3.49
C TYR A 42 8.28 -8.86 3.26
N GLY A 43 9.23 -9.46 3.99
CA GLY A 43 10.65 -9.09 3.90
C GLY A 43 10.97 -7.71 4.49
N ILE A 44 10.21 -7.28 5.51
CA ILE A 44 10.42 -6.01 6.22
C ILE A 44 11.57 -6.19 7.22
N GLY A 45 12.45 -5.19 7.30
CA GLY A 45 13.67 -5.21 8.10
C GLY A 45 14.89 -5.78 7.35
N THR A 46 14.70 -6.32 6.14
CA THR A 46 15.77 -6.90 5.31
C THR A 46 15.87 -6.20 3.96
N GLN A 47 17.10 -5.94 3.51
CA GLN A 47 17.32 -5.47 2.13
C GLN A 47 17.35 -6.66 1.15
N PRO A 48 16.84 -6.51 -0.08
CA PRO A 48 16.37 -5.26 -0.70
C PRO A 48 14.85 -5.01 -0.57
N THR A 49 14.13 -5.84 0.20
CA THR A 49 12.66 -5.90 0.22
C THR A 49 11.99 -4.92 1.18
N ASP A 50 12.71 -4.34 2.15
CA ASP A 50 12.13 -3.56 3.26
C ASP A 50 11.15 -2.47 2.80
N ASP A 51 11.54 -1.63 1.83
CA ASP A 51 10.70 -0.52 1.36
C ASP A 51 9.41 -1.02 0.70
N TYR A 52 9.51 -1.93 -0.26
CA TYR A 52 8.32 -2.41 -0.98
C TYR A 52 7.46 -3.37 -0.12
N GLY A 53 8.09 -4.10 0.80
CA GLY A 53 7.44 -4.88 1.84
C GLY A 53 6.49 -4.04 2.70
N ARG A 54 6.97 -2.88 3.18
CA ARG A 54 6.15 -1.93 3.96
C ARG A 54 4.97 -1.41 3.14
N ARG A 55 5.17 -1.09 1.86
CA ARG A 55 4.10 -0.62 0.96
C ARG A 55 3.04 -1.69 0.71
N CYS A 56 3.44 -2.94 0.51
CA CYS A 56 2.53 -4.08 0.33
C CYS A 56 1.74 -4.37 1.62
N LEU A 57 2.39 -4.35 2.77
CA LEU A 57 1.74 -4.54 4.07
C LEU A 57 0.70 -3.44 4.35
N LEU A 58 1.04 -2.19 4.05
CA LEU A 58 0.10 -1.08 4.13
C LEU A 58 -1.09 -1.27 3.18
N ALA A 59 -0.84 -1.74 1.97
CA ALA A 59 -1.91 -2.03 1.01
C ALA A 59 -2.87 -3.09 1.53
N ARG A 60 -2.37 -4.17 2.15
CA ARG A 60 -3.22 -5.14 2.83
C ARG A 60 -4.09 -4.49 3.90
N ARG A 61 -3.52 -3.64 4.75
CA ARG A 61 -4.28 -2.92 5.80
C ARG A 61 -5.35 -2.00 5.21
N LEU A 62 -5.06 -1.33 4.10
CA LEU A 62 -6.04 -0.49 3.40
C LEU A 62 -7.20 -1.35 2.86
N VAL A 63 -6.91 -2.49 2.23
CA VAL A 63 -7.94 -3.43 1.76
C VAL A 63 -8.78 -3.95 2.93
N GLU A 64 -8.15 -4.35 4.03
CA GLU A 64 -8.82 -4.82 5.24
C GLU A 64 -9.74 -3.76 5.88
N ASN A 65 -9.41 -2.47 5.68
CA ASN A 65 -10.25 -1.34 6.12
C ASN A 65 -11.23 -0.85 5.04
N GLY A 66 -11.48 -1.65 4.00
CA GLY A 66 -12.52 -1.39 3.00
C GLY A 66 -12.15 -0.39 1.91
N VAL A 67 -10.86 -0.07 1.74
CA VAL A 67 -10.40 0.73 0.61
C VAL A 67 -10.58 -0.07 -0.68
N ARG A 68 -11.39 0.47 -1.59
CA ARG A 68 -11.83 -0.23 -2.82
C ARG A 68 -10.75 -0.36 -3.89
N PHE A 69 -9.77 0.53 -3.88
CA PHE A 69 -8.71 0.57 -4.89
C PHE A 69 -7.41 1.01 -4.25
N VAL A 70 -6.38 0.19 -4.41
CA VAL A 70 -5.04 0.45 -3.88
C VAL A 70 -4.04 0.22 -5.01
N CYS A 71 -3.16 1.20 -5.23
CA CYS A 71 -2.07 1.10 -6.20
C CYS A 71 -0.74 1.03 -5.46
N CYS A 72 -0.06 -0.11 -5.54
CA CYS A 72 1.28 -0.29 -5.02
C CYS A 72 2.30 0.03 -6.10
N VAL A 73 3.17 1.01 -5.83
CA VAL A 73 4.23 1.40 -6.77
C VAL A 73 5.57 1.01 -6.15
N SER A 74 6.37 0.25 -6.89
CA SER A 74 7.73 -0.11 -6.51
C SER A 74 8.74 0.91 -7.06
N GLY A 75 9.90 0.99 -6.40
CA GLY A 75 10.95 1.92 -6.77
C GLY A 75 10.72 3.36 -6.30
N GLY A 76 11.45 4.26 -6.94
CA GLY A 76 11.63 5.66 -6.56
C GLY A 76 13.09 6.07 -6.79
N GLY A 77 13.37 7.38 -6.82
CA GLY A 77 14.72 7.90 -7.11
C GLY A 77 14.99 8.14 -8.60
N PRO A 78 16.21 8.57 -8.96
CA PRO A 78 16.51 9.03 -10.31
C PRO A 78 16.68 7.90 -11.34
N GLY A 79 16.13 8.10 -12.55
CA GLY A 79 16.47 7.37 -13.77
C GLY A 79 16.55 5.84 -13.66
N ASN A 80 17.74 5.29 -13.91
CA ASN A 80 18.01 3.85 -14.01
C ASN A 80 17.84 3.03 -12.70
N MET A 81 17.42 3.66 -11.61
CA MET A 81 17.04 2.98 -10.36
C MET A 81 15.55 2.60 -10.32
N GLN A 82 14.77 3.09 -11.29
CA GLN A 82 13.36 2.79 -11.45
C GLN A 82 13.12 1.53 -12.29
N TRP A 83 11.84 1.16 -12.42
CA TRP A 83 11.37 0.06 -13.25
C TRP A 83 11.49 0.34 -14.76
N ASP A 84 11.51 1.62 -15.15
CA ASP A 84 11.55 2.07 -16.54
C ASP A 84 12.98 2.11 -17.09
N ALA A 85 13.60 0.93 -17.18
CA ALA A 85 14.98 0.76 -17.59
C ALA A 85 15.17 0.95 -19.10
N HIS A 86 16.04 1.89 -19.47
CA HIS A 86 16.41 2.16 -20.87
C HIS A 86 17.83 1.66 -21.22
N ALA A 87 18.59 1.24 -20.22
CA ALA A 87 19.94 0.67 -20.33
C ALA A 87 20.13 -0.36 -19.20
N ASP A 88 21.10 -1.27 -19.36
CA ASP A 88 21.46 -2.31 -18.37
C ASP A 88 20.25 -3.09 -17.83
N ILE A 89 19.38 -3.51 -18.76
CA ILE A 89 18.07 -4.15 -18.49
C ILE A 89 18.22 -5.36 -17.57
N GLU A 90 19.19 -6.23 -17.83
CA GLU A 90 19.38 -7.45 -17.02
C GLU A 90 19.65 -7.10 -15.55
N GLU A 91 20.64 -6.24 -15.29
CA GLU A 91 20.98 -5.83 -13.93
C GLU A 91 19.80 -5.11 -13.25
N ASN A 92 19.16 -4.17 -13.95
CA ASN A 92 18.04 -3.43 -13.41
C ASN A 92 16.88 -4.36 -13.05
N HIS A 93 16.43 -5.20 -13.98
CA HIS A 93 15.27 -6.06 -13.75
C HIS A 93 15.56 -7.14 -12.70
N LEU A 94 16.78 -7.67 -12.61
CA LEU A 94 17.16 -8.58 -11.51
C LEU A 94 17.09 -7.86 -10.15
N ARG A 95 17.56 -6.61 -10.09
CA ARG A 95 17.44 -5.79 -8.87
C ARG A 95 15.98 -5.50 -8.54
N LYS A 96 15.16 -5.02 -9.49
CA LYS A 96 13.73 -4.72 -9.25
C LYS A 96 12.93 -5.98 -8.90
N ALA A 97 13.22 -7.12 -9.52
CA ALA A 97 12.61 -8.39 -9.17
C ALA A 97 12.95 -8.80 -7.73
N SER A 98 14.21 -8.72 -7.32
CA SER A 98 14.59 -9.07 -5.94
C SER A 98 13.99 -8.15 -4.86
N GLU A 99 13.71 -6.89 -5.20
CA GLU A 99 12.98 -5.95 -4.31
C GLU A 99 11.49 -6.28 -4.18
N THR A 100 10.86 -6.87 -5.20
CA THR A 100 9.40 -6.95 -5.31
C THR A 100 8.81 -8.36 -5.15
N ASP A 101 9.57 -9.40 -5.49
CA ASP A 101 9.07 -10.78 -5.55
C ASP A 101 8.50 -11.27 -4.21
N GLN A 102 9.29 -11.18 -3.13
CA GLN A 102 8.84 -11.59 -1.80
C GLN A 102 7.67 -10.73 -1.27
N PRO A 103 7.71 -9.38 -1.30
CA PRO A 103 6.58 -8.55 -0.87
C PRO A 103 5.26 -8.86 -1.58
N VAL A 104 5.27 -9.06 -2.91
CA VAL A 104 4.07 -9.39 -3.69
C VAL A 104 3.54 -10.77 -3.30
N ALA A 105 4.44 -11.76 -3.19
CA ALA A 105 4.06 -13.09 -2.73
C ALA A 105 3.49 -13.06 -1.30
N GLY A 106 4.05 -12.22 -0.43
CA GLY A 106 3.57 -11.98 0.93
C GLY A 106 2.16 -11.39 0.95
N LEU A 107 1.91 -10.36 0.14
CA LEU A 107 0.59 -9.73 0.01
C LEU A 107 -0.49 -10.73 -0.39
N ILE A 108 -0.23 -11.51 -1.46
CA ILE A 108 -1.21 -12.49 -1.97
C ILE A 108 -1.48 -13.57 -0.92
N LYS A 109 -0.44 -14.06 -0.22
CA LYS A 109 -0.58 -15.06 0.84
C LYS A 109 -1.37 -14.51 2.03
N ASP A 110 -1.08 -13.30 2.49
CA ASP A 110 -1.74 -12.67 3.64
C ASP A 110 -3.22 -12.36 3.33
N LEU A 111 -3.51 -11.82 2.13
CA LEU A 111 -4.89 -11.64 1.66
C LEU A 111 -5.66 -12.97 1.66
N LYS A 112 -5.02 -14.07 1.22
CA LYS A 112 -5.63 -15.41 1.24
C LYS A 112 -5.88 -15.91 2.67
N GLN A 113 -4.90 -15.77 3.55
CA GLN A 113 -5.02 -16.20 4.96
C GLN A 113 -6.16 -15.49 5.69
N ARG A 114 -6.44 -14.24 5.32
CA ARG A 114 -7.52 -13.43 5.89
C ARG A 114 -8.87 -13.61 5.21
N GLY A 115 -8.95 -14.42 4.15
CA GLY A 115 -10.16 -14.58 3.34
C GLY A 115 -10.50 -13.35 2.47
N LEU A 116 -9.59 -12.38 2.37
CA LEU A 116 -9.79 -11.16 1.58
C LEU A 116 -9.54 -11.38 0.08
N LEU A 117 -8.75 -12.40 -0.27
CA LEU A 117 -8.40 -12.67 -1.67
C LEU A 117 -9.61 -13.07 -2.52
N ASP A 118 -10.64 -13.67 -1.92
CA ASP A 118 -11.86 -14.08 -2.63
C ASP A 118 -12.71 -12.88 -3.08
N GLU A 119 -12.54 -11.73 -2.42
CA GLU A 119 -13.26 -10.48 -2.72
C GLU A 119 -12.36 -9.39 -3.32
N THR A 120 -11.05 -9.66 -3.44
CA THR A 120 -10.05 -8.68 -3.91
C THR A 120 -9.40 -9.16 -5.20
N LEU A 121 -9.56 -8.37 -6.27
CA LEU A 121 -8.82 -8.57 -7.52
C LEU A 121 -7.41 -7.96 -7.41
N VAL A 122 -6.38 -8.79 -7.66
CA VAL A 122 -4.98 -8.36 -7.72
C VAL A 122 -4.52 -8.37 -9.17
N LEU A 123 -3.88 -7.28 -9.63
CA LEU A 123 -3.43 -7.02 -11.01
C LEU A 123 -1.96 -6.64 -11.06
#